data_AF-A0A562L819-F1
#
_entry.id   AF-A0A562L819-F1
#
_cell.length_a   1.000
_cell.length_b   1.000
_cell.length_c   1.000
_cell.angle_alpha   90.00
_cell.angle_beta   90.00
_cell.angle_gamma   90.00
#
_symmetry.space_group_name_H-M   'P 1'
#
loop_
_entity.id
_entity.type
_entity.pdbx_description
1 polymer ?
#
loop_
_entity_poly.entity_id
_entity_poly.type
_entity_poly.pdbx_seq_one_letter_code
_entity_poly.pdbx_strand_id
1 'polypeptide(L)' 'MSYQNYVIAAYAVFFVVLLWDFVAPRIAIRQLLRAARLRVARQARPDLNQPLTRE' A
#
# COMPACT_ATOMS: atom_id res chain seq x y z
N MET A 1 -6.11 -37.19 -19.46
CA MET A 1 -5.72 -35.85 -19.93
C MET A 1 -6.85 -34.82 -19.88
N SER A 2 -7.75 -34.84 -18.88
CA SER A 2 -8.78 -33.79 -18.71
C SER A 2 -8.98 -33.45 -17.23
N TYR A 3 -9.07 -34.46 -16.36
CA TYR A 3 -9.17 -34.29 -14.91
C TYR A 3 -8.01 -33.48 -14.28
N GLN A 4 -6.76 -33.77 -14.69
CA GLN A 4 -5.58 -33.08 -14.16
C GLN A 4 -5.62 -31.57 -14.42
N ASN A 5 -6.16 -31.14 -15.56
CA ASN A 5 -6.24 -29.73 -15.91
C ASN A 5 -7.27 -28.99 -15.04
N TYR A 6 -8.39 -29.64 -14.70
CA TYR A 6 -9.37 -29.10 -13.75
C TYR A 6 -8.79 -28.94 -12.35
N VAL A 7 -8.03 -29.93 -11.88
CA VAL A 7 -7.37 -29.88 -10.57
C VAL A 7 -6.36 -28.73 -10.52
N ILE A 8 -5.55 -28.56 -11.58
CA ILE A 8 -4.61 -27.44 -11.69
C ILE A 8 -5.35 -26.10 -11.69
N ALA A 9 -6.44 -25.98 -12.45
CA ALA A 9 -7.23 -24.75 -12.50
C ALA A 9 -7.84 -24.41 -11.12
N ALA A 10 -8.36 -25.40 -10.40
CA ALA A 10 -8.89 -25.20 -9.05
C ALA A 10 -7.81 -24.69 -8.07
N TYR A 11 -6.63 -25.32 -8.08
CA TYR A 11 -5.51 -24.85 -7.26
C TYR A 11 -4.98 -23.49 -7.69
N ALA A 12 -4.99 -23.17 -8.98
CA ALA A 12 -4.57 -21.87 -9.49
C ALA A 12 -5.48 -20.74 -8.94
N VAL A 13 -6.80 -20.92 -8.98
CA VAL A 13 -7.75 -19.95 -8.40
C VAL A 13 -7.50 -19.79 -6.90
N PHE A 14 -7.33 -20.90 -6.17
CA PHE A 14 -7.01 -20.86 -4.75
C PHE A 14 -5.72 -20.08 -4.47
N PHE A 15 -4.65 -20.36 -5.22
CA PHE A 15 -3.38 -19.65 -5.10
C PHE A 15 -3.48 -18.17 -5.43
N VAL A 16 -4.22 -17.79 -6.47
CA VAL A 16 -4.43 -16.39 -6.84
C VAL A 16 -5.15 -15.63 -5.73
N VAL A 17 -6.21 -16.21 -5.17
CA VAL A 17 -6.94 -15.60 -4.03
C VAL A 17 -6.04 -15.48 -2.81
N LEU A 18 -5.29 -16.54 -2.48
CA LEU A 18 -4.36 -16.54 -1.36
C LEU A 18 -3.29 -15.45 -1.55
N LEU A 19 -2.68 -15.37 -2.74
CA LEU A 19 -1.65 -14.40 -3.05
C LEU A 19 -2.20 -12.97 -3.02
N TRP A 20 -3.45 -12.77 -3.46
CA TRP A 20 -4.11 -11.48 -3.40
C TRP A 20 -4.25 -10.96 -1.96
N ASP A 21 -4.62 -11.85 -1.03
CA ASP A 21 -4.74 -11.52 0.39
C ASP A 21 -3.41 -11.06 1.00
N PHE A 22 -2.27 -11.59 0.51
CA PHE A 22 -0.95 -11.12 0.93
C PHE A 22 -0.48 -9.85 0.21
N VAL A 23 -0.82 -9.69 -1.06
CA VAL A 23 -0.36 -8.56 -1.90
C VAL A 23 -1.09 -7.27 -1.54
N ALA A 24 -2.40 -7.32 -1.30
CA ALA A 24 -3.23 -6.16 -0.97
C ALA A 24 -2.72 -5.35 0.25
N PRO A 25 -2.52 -5.93 1.45
CA PRO A 25 -2.01 -5.20 2.60
C PRO A 25 -0.57 -4.73 2.38
N ARG A 26 0.25 -5.51 1.67
CA ARG A 26 1.64 -5.14 1.40
C ARG A 26 1.76 -3.92 0.47
N ILE A 27 0.85 -3.80 -0.50
CA ILE A 27 0.72 -2.60 -1.34
C ILE A 27 0.22 -1.42 -0.49
N ALA A 28 -0.83 -1.62 0.31
CA ALA A 28 -1.40 -0.58 1.17
C ALA A 28 -0.36 0.00 2.16
N ILE A 29 0.45 -0.85 2.80
CA ILE A 29 1.53 -0.41 3.70
C ILE A 29 2.55 0.46 2.98
N ARG A 30 2.95 0.09 1.75
CA ARG A 30 3.90 0.88 0.96
C ARG A 30 3.32 2.24 0.57
N GLN A 31 2.03 2.29 0.26
CA GLN A 31 1.33 3.55 -0.03
C GLN A 31 1.22 4.43 1.21
N LEU A 32 0.85 3.87 2.36
CA LEU A 32 0.77 4.58 3.64
C LEU A 32 2.13 5.14 4.07
N LEU A 33 3.21 4.37 3.92
CA LEU A 33 4.56 4.85 4.19
C LEU A 33 4.98 6.00 3.26
N ARG A 34 4.63 5.93 1.97
CA ARG A 34 4.86 7.05 1.03
C ARG A 34 4.06 8.29 1.44
N ALA A 35 2.79 8.12 1.80
CA ALA A 35 1.94 9.22 2.27
C ALA A 35 2.46 9.82 3.57
N ALA A 36 2.92 8.99 4.53
CA ALA A 36 3.54 9.44 5.77
C ALA A 36 4.82 10.24 5.53
N ARG A 37 5.71 9.78 4.63
CA ARG A 37 6.92 10.52 4.24
C ARG A 37 6.61 11.89 3.64
N LEU A 38 5.59 11.97 2.77
CA LEU A 38 5.16 13.24 2.18
C LEU A 38 4.55 14.18 3.22
N ARG A 39 3.85 13.66 4.24
CA ARG A 39 3.32 14.46 5.36
C ARG A 39 4.44 15.03 6.23
N VAL A 40 5.45 14.22 6.57
CA VAL A 40 6.63 14.68 7.33
C VAL A 40 7.36 15.78 6.57
N ALA A 41 7.56 15.63 5.25
CA ALA A 41 8.21 16.64 4.43
C ALA A 41 7.43 17.98 4.37
N ARG A 42 6.11 17.94 4.51
CA ARG A 42 5.27 19.15 4.58
C ARG A 42 5.28 19.79 5.97
N GLN A 43 5.30 19.00 7.05
CA GLN A 43 5.44 19.53 8.42
C GLN A 43 6.85 20.09 8.67
N ALA A 44 7.86 19.55 7.99
CA ALA A 44 9.22 20.06 8.02
C ALA A 44 9.42 21.35 7.19
N ARG A 45 8.40 21.81 6.45
CA ARG A 45 8.39 23.18 5.94
C ARG A 45 7.94 24.07 7.11
N PRO A 46 8.84 24.85 7.74
CA PRO A 46 8.43 25.85 8.69
C PRO A 46 7.38 26.74 8.02
N ASP A 47 6.31 26.98 8.74
CA ASP A 47 5.23 27.85 8.32
C ASP A 47 5.82 29.24 8.04
N LEU A 48 6.07 29.53 6.76
CA LEU A 48 6.54 30.85 6.31
C LEU A 48 5.46 31.92 6.52
N ASN A 49 4.24 31.50 6.87
CA ASN A 49 3.14 32.38 7.28
C ASN A 49 2.94 32.37 8.80
N GLN A 50 3.94 31.97 9.59
CA GLN A 50 3.94 32.34 11.00
C GLN A 50 4.14 33.86 11.02
N PRO A 51 3.09 34.68 11.30
CA PRO A 51 3.32 36.09 11.52
C PRO A 51 4.38 36.15 12.62
N LEU A 52 5.46 36.88 12.36
CA LEU A 52 6.36 37.35 13.40
C LEU A 52 5.44 38.06 14.39
N THR A 53 5.00 37.32 15.40
CA THR A 53 4.15 37.85 16.46
C THR A 53 4.98 38.95 17.07
N ARG A 54 4.61 40.13 16.63
CA ARG A 54 4.93 41.45 17.12
C ARG A 54 4.94 41.46 18.65
N GLU A 55 5.90 42.25 19.13
CA GLU A 55 5.95 42.97 20.42
C GLU A 55 6.63 42.26 21.60
#